data_AF-A0A2I2ADX7-F1
#
_entry.id   AF-A0A2I2ADX7-F1
#
_cell.length_a   1.000
_cell.length_b   1.000
_cell.length_c   1.000
_cell.angle_alpha   90.00
_cell.angle_beta   90.00
_cell.angle_gamma   90.00
#
_symmetry.space_group_name_H-M   'P 1'
#
loop_
_entity.id
_entity.type
_entity.pdbx_description
1 polymer ?
#
loop_
_entity_poly.entity_id
_entity_poly.type
_entity_poly.pdbx_seq_one_letter_code
_entity_poly.pdbx_strand_id
1 'polypeptide(L)'
;MSIVLGVLMLFAVIALMSLFTFKAPYGRKSVSALSGAACATFLPQAFLSYAIGEVFHVEIARQIGDVMGSMGGLAAGALVPLAFGISPVFSMIVGISLMKFKLLPAFIAAYLISFLIKEIEKRVTGGLDLIVVVLVAPLLTNLVATLIQPGVMGILTVIGGTITAATKGNPYVMGAVLGAIIPLVGMTPLSSMVLTSLIGLVGTPMAIGALGCTGNSFLNFSFFRKMKFGDDATTIAVTIEPLTQLDIISANPIPIFVTNLVAGAINGIIVTMFGLVVRVTGMATPWAGLIVVFGMNPLVRTLIAVILIFINSTIWAYVGAYFFNHADIKIHTIDEIREAKDEKEAGHVVHGHAAV
;
A
#
# COMPACT_ATOMS: atom_id res chain seq x y z
N MET A 1 -10.87 24.96 -3.75
CA MET A 1 -9.51 25.19 -3.21
C MET A 1 -9.02 23.99 -2.39
N SER A 2 -9.82 23.43 -1.48
CA SER A 2 -9.46 22.23 -0.67
C SER A 2 -9.18 20.97 -1.50
N ILE A 3 -10.04 20.64 -2.48
CA ILE A 3 -9.88 19.42 -3.30
C ILE A 3 -8.58 19.44 -4.12
N VAL A 4 -8.28 20.58 -4.76
CA VAL A 4 -7.05 20.74 -5.54
C VAL A 4 -5.82 20.58 -4.65
N LEU A 5 -5.84 21.15 -3.44
CA LEU A 5 -4.72 21.05 -2.51
C LEU A 5 -4.44 19.60 -2.09
N GLY A 6 -5.44 18.80 -1.71
CA GLY A 6 -5.17 17.41 -1.31
C GLY A 6 -4.86 16.48 -2.48
N VAL A 7 -5.37 16.75 -3.68
CA VAL A 7 -4.94 16.03 -4.89
C VAL A 7 -3.49 16.33 -5.21
N LEU A 8 -3.08 17.61 -5.16
CA LEU A 8 -1.68 18.01 -5.32
C LEU A 8 -0.80 17.40 -4.23
N MET A 9 -1.27 17.40 -2.98
CA MET A 9 -0.56 16.79 -1.86
C MET A 9 -0.38 15.28 -2.05
N LEU A 10 -1.41 14.59 -2.53
CA LEU A 10 -1.33 13.17 -2.85
C LEU A 10 -0.26 12.91 -3.94
N PHE A 11 -0.31 13.65 -5.05
CA PHE A 11 0.70 13.51 -6.10
C PHE A 11 2.11 13.85 -5.62
N ALA A 12 2.25 14.86 -4.76
CA ALA A 12 3.53 15.22 -4.14
C ALA A 12 4.07 14.09 -3.26
N VAL A 13 3.22 13.45 -2.45
CA VAL A 13 3.63 12.31 -1.61
C VAL A 13 3.97 11.09 -2.46
N ILE A 14 3.20 10.80 -3.51
CA ILE A 14 3.53 9.73 -4.46
C ILE A 14 4.90 9.99 -5.10
N ALA A 15 5.14 11.20 -5.61
CA ALA A 15 6.41 11.58 -6.20
C ALA A 15 7.57 11.47 -5.21
N LEU A 16 7.37 11.91 -3.95
CA LEU A 16 8.37 11.82 -2.89
C LEU A 16 8.66 10.35 -2.52
N MET A 17 7.66 9.49 -2.46
CA MET A 17 7.83 8.05 -2.21
C MET A 17 8.53 7.36 -3.37
N SER A 18 8.22 7.70 -4.62
CA SER A 18 8.98 7.21 -5.78
C SER A 18 10.44 7.66 -5.71
N LEU A 19 10.69 8.94 -5.38
CA LEU A 19 12.04 9.46 -5.22
C LEU A 19 12.80 8.73 -4.11
N PHE A 20 12.16 8.51 -2.96
CA PHE A 20 12.71 7.75 -1.85
C PHE A 20 13.05 6.31 -2.27
N THR A 21 12.14 5.64 -2.99
CA THR A 21 12.30 4.25 -3.44
C THR A 21 13.56 4.08 -4.30
N PHE A 22 13.82 5.01 -5.22
CA PHE A 22 14.91 4.89 -6.18
C PHE A 22 16.22 5.58 -5.79
N LYS A 23 16.17 6.64 -4.96
CA LYS A 23 17.37 7.42 -4.61
C LYS A 23 17.84 7.22 -3.16
N ALA A 24 16.97 6.87 -2.23
CA ALA A 24 17.39 6.72 -0.84
C ALA A 24 18.19 5.42 -0.64
N PRO A 25 19.21 5.41 0.24
CA PRO A 25 19.94 4.19 0.58
C PRO A 25 18.97 3.17 1.17
N TYR A 26 19.01 1.93 0.70
CA TYR A 26 18.02 0.89 1.04
C TYR A 26 16.54 1.26 0.76
N GLY A 27 16.26 2.33 0.02
CA GLY A 27 14.90 2.86 -0.20
C GLY A 27 13.94 1.81 -0.76
N ARG A 28 14.33 1.14 -1.84
CA ARG A 28 13.54 0.08 -2.47
C ARG A 28 13.23 -1.09 -1.53
N LYS A 29 14.24 -1.57 -0.80
CA LYS A 29 14.08 -2.67 0.18
C LYS A 29 13.15 -2.27 1.31
N SER A 30 13.30 -1.04 1.81
CA SER A 30 12.49 -0.50 2.91
C SER A 30 11.03 -0.33 2.50
N VAL A 31 10.78 0.19 1.30
CA VAL A 31 9.41 0.37 0.78
C VAL A 31 8.75 -0.99 0.48
N SER A 32 9.51 -1.98 0.00
CA SER A 32 9.02 -3.36 -0.13
C SER A 32 8.68 -3.96 1.25
N ALA A 33 9.51 -3.73 2.27
CA ALA A 33 9.21 -4.14 3.64
C ALA A 33 7.98 -3.44 4.25
N LEU A 34 7.78 -2.16 3.95
CA LEU A 34 6.57 -1.41 4.33
C LEU A 34 5.31 -2.02 3.70
N SER A 35 5.37 -2.34 2.41
CA SER A 35 4.30 -3.06 1.72
C SER A 35 4.03 -4.42 2.38
N GLY A 36 5.07 -5.21 2.65
CA GLY A 36 4.96 -6.48 3.38
C GLY A 36 4.32 -6.31 4.76
N ALA A 37 4.65 -5.25 5.49
CA ALA A 37 4.06 -4.94 6.79
C ALA A 37 2.55 -4.64 6.68
N ALA A 38 2.13 -3.89 5.66
CA ALA A 38 0.72 -3.64 5.39
C ALA A 38 -0.02 -4.95 5.04
N CYS A 39 0.58 -5.78 4.18
CA CYS A 39 0.05 -7.10 3.80
C CYS A 39 0.01 -8.10 4.97
N ALA A 40 0.88 -7.96 5.97
CA ALA A 40 0.89 -8.84 7.15
C ALA A 40 -0.11 -8.42 8.24
N THR A 41 -0.70 -7.22 8.14
CA THR A 41 -1.52 -6.63 9.21
C THR A 41 -2.91 -6.28 8.71
N PHE A 42 -3.01 -5.28 7.83
CA PHE A 42 -4.26 -4.74 7.34
C PHE A 42 -5.00 -5.69 6.40
N LEU A 43 -4.28 -6.40 5.53
CA LEU A 43 -4.91 -7.36 4.62
C LEU A 43 -5.57 -8.54 5.38
N PRO A 44 -4.90 -9.20 6.35
CA PRO A 44 -5.54 -10.19 7.20
C PRO A 44 -6.68 -9.63 8.04
N GLN A 45 -6.56 -8.41 8.57
CA GLN A 45 -7.69 -7.75 9.24
C GLN A 45 -8.91 -7.65 8.30
N ALA A 46 -8.69 -7.25 7.04
CA ALA A 46 -9.78 -7.10 6.09
C ALA A 46 -10.53 -8.41 5.84
N PHE A 47 -9.79 -9.51 5.71
CA PHE A 47 -10.38 -10.84 5.51
C PHE A 47 -10.97 -11.43 6.79
N LEU A 48 -10.25 -11.38 7.91
CA LEU A 48 -10.64 -12.06 9.14
C LEU A 48 -11.68 -11.26 9.94
N SER A 49 -11.49 -9.94 10.12
CA SER A 49 -12.45 -9.10 10.83
C SER A 49 -13.71 -8.85 10.04
N TYR A 50 -13.57 -8.31 8.83
CA TYR A 50 -14.72 -7.78 8.13
C TYR A 50 -15.36 -8.83 7.23
N ALA A 51 -14.59 -9.49 6.36
CA ALA A 51 -15.17 -10.50 5.47
C ALA A 51 -15.66 -11.74 6.25
N ILE A 52 -14.84 -12.36 7.09
CA ILE A 52 -15.22 -13.59 7.80
C ILE A 52 -15.97 -13.28 9.10
N GLY A 53 -15.44 -12.36 9.91
CA GLY A 53 -16.02 -12.00 11.19
C GLY A 53 -17.38 -11.34 11.07
N GLU A 54 -17.51 -10.27 10.28
CA GLU A 54 -18.76 -9.53 10.17
C GLU A 54 -19.75 -10.11 9.16
N VAL A 55 -19.32 -10.50 7.95
CA VAL A 55 -20.26 -11.02 6.92
C VAL A 55 -20.70 -12.45 7.22
N PHE A 56 -19.78 -13.33 7.64
CA PHE A 56 -20.09 -14.73 7.95
C PHE A 56 -20.32 -14.99 9.44
N HIS A 57 -20.31 -13.94 10.28
CA HIS A 57 -20.61 -14.01 11.71
C HIS A 57 -19.69 -14.95 12.54
N VAL A 58 -18.40 -14.97 12.22
CA VAL A 58 -17.39 -15.81 12.92
C VAL A 58 -16.57 -14.97 13.90
N GLU A 59 -17.00 -14.91 15.16
CA GLU A 59 -16.41 -14.03 16.18
C GLU A 59 -14.91 -14.27 16.43
N ILE A 60 -14.44 -15.54 16.38
CA ILE A 60 -13.03 -15.83 16.59
C ILE A 60 -12.15 -15.26 15.48
N ALA A 61 -12.64 -15.28 14.23
CA ALA A 61 -11.94 -14.67 13.10
C ALA A 61 -11.88 -13.15 13.29
N ARG A 62 -12.94 -12.56 13.82
CA ARG A 62 -12.98 -11.13 14.14
C ARG A 62 -11.91 -10.70 15.13
N GLN A 63 -11.79 -11.42 16.23
CA GLN A 63 -10.78 -11.12 17.25
C GLN A 63 -9.36 -11.25 16.71
N ILE A 64 -9.09 -12.30 15.91
CA ILE A 64 -7.78 -12.49 15.28
C ILE A 64 -7.47 -11.34 14.32
N GLY A 65 -8.43 -11.00 13.44
CA GLY A 65 -8.27 -9.91 12.48
C GLY A 65 -8.00 -8.56 13.13
N ASP A 66 -8.73 -8.24 14.21
CA ASP A 66 -8.59 -6.97 14.92
C ASP A 66 -7.21 -6.85 15.58
N VAL A 67 -6.70 -7.96 16.13
CA VAL A 67 -5.33 -8.04 16.64
C VAL A 67 -4.33 -7.80 15.51
N MET A 68 -4.44 -8.51 14.38
CA MET A 68 -3.50 -8.38 13.26
C MET A 68 -3.48 -6.94 12.71
N GLY A 69 -4.63 -6.31 12.54
CA GLY A 69 -4.73 -4.94 12.06
C GLY A 69 -4.12 -3.89 13.00
N SER A 70 -4.12 -4.17 14.31
CA SER A 70 -3.52 -3.28 15.31
C SER A 70 -1.98 -3.29 15.31
N MET A 71 -1.36 -4.32 14.73
CA MET A 71 0.09 -4.54 14.78
C MET A 71 0.88 -3.86 13.65
N GLY A 72 0.29 -2.91 12.92
CA GLY A 72 0.93 -2.20 11.81
C GLY A 72 2.28 -1.57 12.16
N GLY A 73 2.36 -0.87 13.30
CA GLY A 73 3.61 -0.25 13.75
C GLY A 73 4.71 -1.28 14.06
N LEU A 74 4.34 -2.41 14.66
CA LEU A 74 5.26 -3.51 14.94
C LEU A 74 5.77 -4.14 13.65
N ALA A 75 4.86 -4.46 12.71
CA ALA A 75 5.22 -5.12 11.46
C ALA A 75 6.19 -4.26 10.64
N ALA A 76 5.91 -2.95 10.51
CA ALA A 76 6.82 -2.02 9.83
C ALA A 76 8.16 -1.91 10.58
N GLY A 77 8.11 -1.79 11.90
CA GLY A 77 9.29 -1.70 12.75
C GLY A 77 10.19 -2.93 12.75
N ALA A 78 9.65 -4.11 12.47
CA ALA A 78 10.41 -5.35 12.37
C ALA A 78 10.89 -5.66 10.94
N LEU A 79 10.01 -5.51 9.95
CA LEU A 79 10.35 -5.88 8.57
C LEU A 79 11.35 -4.91 7.92
N VAL A 80 11.35 -3.63 8.31
CA VAL A 80 12.28 -2.64 7.74
C VAL A 80 13.73 -2.91 8.16
N PRO A 81 14.07 -3.08 9.46
CA PRO A 81 15.42 -3.45 9.86
C PRO A 81 15.86 -4.81 9.27
N LEU A 82 14.96 -5.79 9.20
CA LEU A 82 15.23 -7.06 8.54
C LEU A 82 15.67 -6.87 7.08
N ALA A 83 15.00 -5.96 6.35
CA ALA A 83 15.35 -5.65 4.96
C ALA A 83 16.72 -4.94 4.82
N PHE A 84 17.28 -4.39 5.90
CA PHE A 84 18.65 -3.87 5.97
C PHE A 84 19.71 -4.95 6.23
N GLY A 85 19.28 -6.18 6.55
CA GLY A 85 20.13 -7.30 6.96
C GLY A 85 20.48 -7.29 8.45
N ILE A 86 19.72 -6.56 9.27
CA ILE A 86 19.87 -6.55 10.74
C ILE A 86 19.34 -7.88 11.30
N SER A 87 19.91 -8.34 12.42
CA SER A 87 19.47 -9.59 13.04
C SER A 87 17.96 -9.60 13.35
N PRO A 88 17.29 -10.77 13.27
CA PRO A 88 15.87 -10.87 13.59
C PRO A 88 15.52 -10.43 15.00
N VAL A 89 16.41 -10.68 15.97
CA VAL A 89 16.21 -10.28 17.36
C VAL A 89 16.15 -8.76 17.50
N PHE A 90 17.12 -8.04 16.92
CA PHE A 90 17.17 -6.58 17.00
C PHE A 90 16.01 -5.94 16.22
N SER A 91 15.68 -6.52 15.08
CA SER A 91 14.51 -6.11 14.29
C SER A 91 13.21 -6.23 15.09
N MET A 92 13.03 -7.34 15.83
CA MET A 92 11.88 -7.52 16.71
C MET A 92 11.88 -6.53 17.88
N ILE A 93 13.03 -6.20 18.46
CA ILE A 93 13.13 -5.18 19.51
C ILE A 93 12.63 -3.82 19.00
N VAL A 94 13.05 -3.42 17.79
CA VAL A 94 12.56 -2.19 17.13
C VAL A 94 11.06 -2.27 16.87
N GLY A 95 10.57 -3.37 16.29
CA GLY A 95 9.14 -3.59 16.04
C GLY A 95 8.28 -3.50 17.29
N ILE A 96 8.64 -4.23 18.35
CA ILE A 96 7.92 -4.23 19.63
C ILE A 96 7.90 -2.81 20.21
N SER A 97 9.00 -2.06 20.11
CA SER A 97 9.05 -0.68 20.57
C SER A 97 8.04 0.23 19.85
N LEU A 98 7.65 -0.11 18.62
CA LEU A 98 6.78 0.68 17.77
C LEU A 98 5.30 0.25 17.79
N MET A 99 4.89 -0.67 18.67
CA MET A 99 3.51 -1.19 18.74
C MET A 99 2.41 -0.11 18.84
N LYS A 100 2.71 1.04 19.46
CA LYS A 100 1.74 2.13 19.65
C LYS A 100 1.65 3.11 18.47
N PHE A 101 2.53 2.98 17.49
CA PHE A 101 2.62 3.89 16.35
C PHE A 101 1.87 3.34 15.14
N LYS A 102 1.42 4.24 14.27
CA LYS A 102 0.84 3.86 12.97
C LYS A 102 1.94 3.40 12.02
N LEU A 103 1.53 2.68 10.96
CA LEU A 103 2.42 2.05 9.97
C LEU A 103 3.48 3.02 9.40
N LEU A 104 3.08 4.20 8.92
CA LEU A 104 3.99 5.15 8.26
C LEU A 104 4.99 5.81 9.25
N PRO A 105 4.58 6.38 10.39
CA PRO A 105 5.54 6.90 11.37
C PRO A 105 6.53 5.83 11.86
N ALA A 106 6.04 4.61 12.11
CA ALA A 106 6.86 3.46 12.49
C ALA A 106 7.89 3.12 11.40
N PHE A 107 7.47 3.09 10.14
CA PHE A 107 8.35 2.87 8.99
C PHE A 107 9.49 3.88 8.93
N ILE A 108 9.19 5.18 9.02
CA ILE A 108 10.23 6.22 8.92
C ILE A 108 11.20 6.12 10.10
N ALA A 109 10.69 5.89 11.32
CA ALA A 109 11.53 5.71 12.50
C ALA A 109 12.43 4.48 12.38
N ALA A 110 11.87 3.34 11.98
CA ALA A 110 12.61 2.10 11.79
C ALA A 110 13.66 2.22 10.69
N TYR A 111 13.36 2.89 9.58
CA TYR A 111 14.30 3.17 8.51
C TYR A 111 15.52 3.97 9.02
N LEU A 112 15.28 5.05 9.77
CA LEU A 112 16.36 5.88 10.31
C LEU A 112 17.22 5.13 11.35
N ILE A 113 16.58 4.41 12.28
CA ILE A 113 17.28 3.68 13.33
C ILE A 113 18.04 2.46 12.78
N SER A 114 17.61 1.90 11.65
CA SER A 114 18.31 0.78 11.01
C SER A 114 19.77 1.11 10.67
N PHE A 115 20.08 2.35 10.28
CA PHE A 115 21.48 2.77 10.06
C PHE A 115 22.31 2.71 11.33
N LEU A 116 21.75 3.13 12.47
CA LEU A 116 22.41 3.09 13.75
C LEU A 116 22.64 1.65 14.23
N ILE A 117 21.62 0.80 14.18
CA ILE A 117 21.72 -0.60 14.62
C ILE A 117 22.76 -1.36 13.80
N LYS A 118 22.76 -1.14 12.49
CA LYS A 118 23.76 -1.75 11.59
C LYS A 118 25.19 -1.35 11.93
N GLU A 119 25.40 -0.16 12.47
CA GLU A 119 26.71 0.29 12.93
C GLU A 119 27.08 -0.30 14.29
N ILE A 120 26.11 -0.46 15.19
CA ILE A 120 26.29 -1.15 16.48
C ILE A 120 26.69 -2.61 16.25
N GLU A 121 25.99 -3.34 15.39
CA GLU A 121 26.28 -4.75 15.03
C GLU A 121 27.69 -4.95 14.48
N LYS A 122 28.23 -3.95 13.77
CA LYS A 122 29.60 -4.01 13.23
C LYS A 122 30.67 -3.75 14.27
N ARG A 123 30.40 -2.89 15.25
CA ARG A 123 31.41 -2.38 16.20
C ARG A 123 31.43 -3.09 17.53
N VAL A 124 30.29 -3.65 17.94
CA VAL A 124 30.13 -4.34 19.22
C VAL A 124 29.88 -5.81 18.91
N THR A 125 30.73 -6.70 19.40
CA THR A 125 30.65 -8.16 19.13
C THR A 125 30.61 -8.95 20.44
N GLY A 126 30.28 -10.24 20.35
CA GLY A 126 30.31 -11.15 21.50
C GLY A 126 29.09 -11.06 22.44
N GLY A 127 27.93 -10.62 21.95
CA GLY A 127 26.68 -10.55 22.73
C GLY A 127 26.47 -9.25 23.51
N LEU A 128 27.49 -8.39 23.59
CA LEU A 128 27.36 -7.03 24.15
C LEU A 128 26.49 -6.12 23.29
N ASP A 129 26.45 -6.38 21.98
CA ASP A 129 25.58 -5.74 21.01
C ASP A 129 24.11 -5.85 21.40
N LEU A 130 23.68 -7.02 21.89
CA LEU A 130 22.32 -7.22 22.37
C LEU A 130 21.99 -6.26 23.53
N ILE A 131 22.87 -6.13 24.52
CA ILE A 131 22.64 -5.22 25.66
C ILE A 131 22.54 -3.77 25.18
N VAL A 132 23.46 -3.34 24.31
CA VAL A 132 23.47 -1.98 23.76
C VAL A 132 22.19 -1.72 22.96
N VAL A 133 21.79 -2.65 22.08
CA VAL A 133 20.57 -2.52 21.27
C VAL A 133 19.33 -2.48 22.15
N VAL A 134 19.22 -3.33 23.17
CA VAL A 134 18.07 -3.36 24.09
C VAL A 134 17.92 -2.02 24.83
N LEU A 135 19.02 -1.38 25.22
CA LEU A 135 18.97 -0.11 25.94
C LEU A 135 18.73 1.09 25.00
N VAL A 136 19.32 1.07 23.80
CA VAL A 136 19.36 2.23 22.90
C VAL A 136 18.22 2.21 21.89
N ALA A 137 17.99 1.08 21.21
CA ALA A 137 17.08 1.03 20.07
C ALA A 137 15.62 1.33 20.45
N PRO A 138 15.01 0.76 21.52
CA PRO A 138 13.63 1.07 21.88
C PRO A 138 13.40 2.55 22.17
N LEU A 139 14.31 3.17 22.94
CA LEU A 139 14.22 4.57 23.34
C LEU A 139 14.32 5.52 22.15
N LEU A 140 15.35 5.33 21.31
CA LEU A 140 15.56 6.19 20.15
C LEU A 140 14.47 5.99 19.10
N THR A 141 14.04 4.76 18.84
CA THR A 141 12.98 4.50 17.85
C THR A 141 11.65 5.14 18.29
N ASN A 142 11.29 5.04 19.56
CA ASN A 142 10.10 5.71 20.10
C ASN A 142 10.21 7.23 19.99
N LEU A 143 11.36 7.80 20.35
CA LEU A 143 11.59 9.24 20.28
C LEU A 143 11.42 9.75 18.85
N VAL A 144 12.09 9.11 17.88
CA VAL A 144 12.00 9.46 16.46
C VAL A 144 10.58 9.33 15.95
N ALA A 145 9.88 8.23 16.25
CA ALA A 145 8.49 8.03 15.82
C ALA A 145 7.55 9.09 16.41
N THR A 146 7.75 9.47 17.68
CA THR A 146 6.97 10.51 18.35
C THR A 146 7.16 11.88 17.69
N LEU A 147 8.37 12.22 17.27
CA LEU A 147 8.67 13.48 16.60
C LEU A 147 8.10 13.55 15.18
N ILE A 148 8.10 12.42 14.46
CA ILE A 148 7.66 12.35 13.05
C ILE A 148 6.14 12.22 12.92
N GLN A 149 5.49 11.57 13.88
CA GLN A 149 4.06 11.25 13.82
C GLN A 149 3.16 12.46 13.50
N PRO A 150 3.29 13.64 14.14
CA PRO A 150 2.43 14.79 13.85
C PRO A 150 2.51 15.24 12.38
N GLY A 151 3.72 15.25 11.82
CA GLY A 151 3.93 15.64 10.42
C GLY A 151 3.25 14.67 9.46
N VAL A 152 3.47 13.36 9.64
CA VAL A 152 2.86 12.32 8.80
C VAL A 152 1.33 12.36 8.90
N MET A 153 0.80 12.45 10.12
CA MET A 153 -0.63 12.48 10.33
C MET A 153 -1.26 13.75 9.74
N GLY A 154 -0.61 14.91 9.86
CA GLY A 154 -1.07 16.15 9.23
C GLY A 154 -1.22 16.03 7.72
N ILE A 155 -0.24 15.41 7.05
CA ILE A 155 -0.29 15.14 5.61
C ILE A 155 -1.49 14.24 5.26
N LEU A 156 -1.66 13.13 6.00
CA LEU A 156 -2.76 12.19 5.78
C LEU A 156 -4.12 12.84 6.03
N THR A 157 -4.23 13.74 7.01
CA THR A 157 -5.46 14.51 7.28
C THR A 157 -5.78 15.47 6.14
N VAL A 158 -4.80 16.12 5.51
CA VAL A 158 -5.05 17.02 4.35
C VAL A 158 -5.53 16.23 3.14
N ILE A 159 -4.88 15.10 2.83
CA ILE A 159 -5.29 14.19 1.75
C ILE A 159 -6.69 13.65 2.06
N GLY A 160 -6.91 13.23 3.29
CA GLY A 160 -8.18 12.70 3.78
C GLY A 160 -9.33 13.70 3.72
N GLY A 161 -9.11 14.94 4.16
CA GLY A 161 -10.09 16.02 4.11
C GLY A 161 -10.50 16.38 2.69
N THR A 162 -9.63 16.12 1.70
CA THR A 162 -9.97 16.26 0.28
C THR A 162 -10.93 15.18 -0.21
N ILE A 163 -10.71 13.93 0.21
CA ILE A 163 -11.64 12.82 -0.04
C ILE A 163 -13.00 13.13 0.58
N THR A 164 -13.04 13.60 1.83
CA THR A 164 -14.29 14.01 2.50
C THR A 164 -14.92 15.26 1.86
N ALA A 165 -14.14 16.19 1.31
CA ALA A 165 -14.70 17.33 0.59
C ALA A 165 -15.38 16.91 -0.72
N ALA A 166 -14.82 15.91 -1.41
CA ALA A 166 -15.40 15.35 -2.62
C ALA A 166 -16.78 14.71 -2.38
N THR A 167 -17.08 14.26 -1.14
CA THR A 167 -18.38 13.65 -0.81
C THR A 167 -19.53 14.63 -0.67
N LYS A 168 -19.26 15.93 -0.55
CA LYS A 168 -20.28 16.97 -0.35
C LYS A 168 -20.86 17.55 -1.65
N GLY A 169 -20.34 17.10 -2.80
CA GLY A 169 -20.74 17.58 -4.12
C GLY A 169 -21.78 16.69 -4.81
N ASN A 170 -21.80 16.75 -6.15
CA ASN A 170 -22.61 15.84 -6.97
C ASN A 170 -22.16 14.37 -6.72
N PRO A 171 -23.08 13.44 -6.42
CA PRO A 171 -22.75 12.04 -6.15
C PRO A 171 -21.92 11.36 -7.24
N TYR A 172 -22.17 11.67 -8.51
CA TYR A 172 -21.42 11.08 -9.63
C TYR A 172 -20.03 11.68 -9.77
N VAL A 173 -19.87 12.97 -9.49
CA VAL A 173 -18.55 13.62 -9.45
C VAL A 173 -17.74 13.08 -8.26
N MET A 174 -18.38 12.91 -7.11
CA MET A 174 -17.80 12.20 -5.97
C MET A 174 -17.37 10.78 -6.39
N GLY A 175 -18.26 10.03 -7.02
CA GLY A 175 -17.98 8.69 -7.55
C GLY A 175 -16.72 8.66 -8.42
N ALA A 176 -16.66 9.56 -9.40
CA ALA A 176 -15.50 9.69 -10.29
C ALA A 176 -14.21 10.03 -9.54
N VAL A 177 -14.24 11.02 -8.66
CA VAL A 177 -13.04 11.47 -7.92
C VAL A 177 -12.54 10.41 -6.95
N LEU A 178 -13.44 9.79 -6.19
CA LEU A 178 -13.06 8.76 -5.22
C LEU A 178 -12.60 7.47 -5.91
N GLY A 179 -13.30 7.08 -6.98
CA GLY A 179 -12.93 5.93 -7.80
C GLY A 179 -11.59 6.13 -8.49
N ALA A 180 -11.23 7.35 -8.87
CA ALA A 180 -9.90 7.67 -9.39
C ALA A 180 -8.82 7.61 -8.30
N ILE A 181 -9.06 8.22 -7.14
CA ILE A 181 -8.03 8.46 -6.13
C ILE A 181 -7.75 7.22 -5.28
N ILE A 182 -8.79 6.55 -4.76
CA ILE A 182 -8.62 5.50 -3.75
C ILE A 182 -7.80 4.31 -4.29
N PRO A 183 -8.06 3.77 -5.49
CA PRO A 183 -7.27 2.66 -6.03
C PRO A 183 -5.81 3.05 -6.30
N LEU A 184 -5.54 4.29 -6.71
CA LEU A 184 -4.17 4.77 -6.89
C LEU A 184 -3.40 4.78 -5.57
N VAL A 185 -4.01 5.28 -4.50
CA VAL A 185 -3.43 5.23 -3.16
C VAL A 185 -3.17 3.77 -2.76
N GLY A 186 -4.07 2.85 -3.11
CA GLY A 186 -3.93 1.41 -2.87
C GLY A 186 -2.73 0.76 -3.55
N MET A 187 -2.22 1.36 -4.63
CA MET A 187 -1.02 0.89 -5.33
C MET A 187 0.26 1.61 -4.86
N THR A 188 0.18 2.39 -3.78
CA THR A 188 1.29 3.18 -3.23
C THR A 188 1.55 2.80 -1.78
N PRO A 189 2.73 3.11 -1.21
CA PRO A 189 3.05 2.78 0.19
C PRO A 189 2.12 3.43 1.23
N LEU A 190 1.30 4.41 0.83
CA LEU A 190 0.33 5.08 1.69
C LEU A 190 -0.81 4.14 2.13
N SER A 191 -1.11 3.10 1.35
CA SER A 191 -2.24 2.18 1.53
C SER A 191 -3.61 2.87 1.58
N SER A 192 -4.47 2.52 0.62
CA SER A 192 -5.86 2.98 0.57
C SER A 192 -6.67 2.59 1.82
N MET A 193 -6.37 1.42 2.41
CA MET A 193 -7.02 0.94 3.63
C MET A 193 -6.70 1.84 4.82
N VAL A 194 -5.42 2.18 5.02
CA VAL A 194 -5.00 3.08 6.09
C VAL A 194 -5.65 4.45 5.92
N LEU A 195 -5.60 5.02 4.71
CA LEU A 195 -6.18 6.32 4.43
C LEU A 195 -7.69 6.36 4.70
N THR A 196 -8.43 5.38 4.19
CA THR A 196 -9.90 5.31 4.35
C THR A 196 -10.33 5.01 5.78
N SER A 197 -9.53 4.26 6.54
CA SER A 197 -9.74 4.06 7.98
C SER A 197 -9.51 5.36 8.77
N LEU A 198 -8.43 6.08 8.49
CA LEU A 198 -8.08 7.31 9.20
C LEU A 198 -9.13 8.42 9.09
N ILE A 199 -9.81 8.52 7.96
CA ILE A 199 -10.87 9.51 7.73
C ILE A 199 -12.28 9.00 8.10
N GLY A 200 -12.39 7.77 8.60
CA GLY A 200 -13.67 7.18 8.94
C GLY A 200 -14.60 7.00 7.74
N LEU A 201 -14.06 6.66 6.56
CA LEU A 201 -14.85 6.57 5.34
C LEU A 201 -15.82 5.38 5.42
N VAL A 202 -17.13 5.65 5.28
CA VAL A 202 -18.20 4.64 5.25
C VAL A 202 -19.23 5.00 4.17
N GLY A 203 -20.25 4.17 4.02
CA GLY A 203 -21.35 4.35 3.06
C GLY A 203 -20.93 4.11 1.62
N THR A 204 -21.53 4.85 0.69
CA THR A 204 -21.19 4.79 -0.74
C THR A 204 -19.76 5.18 -1.06
N PRO A 205 -19.15 6.21 -0.44
CA PRO A 205 -17.72 6.50 -0.60
C PRO A 205 -16.81 5.30 -0.31
N MET A 206 -17.13 4.50 0.70
CA MET A 206 -16.35 3.31 1.04
C MET A 206 -16.63 2.15 0.08
N ALA A 207 -17.87 1.99 -0.39
CA ALA A 207 -18.19 1.02 -1.44
C ALA A 207 -17.44 1.33 -2.76
N ILE A 208 -17.26 2.62 -3.08
CA ILE A 208 -16.45 3.05 -4.22
C ILE A 208 -14.99 2.64 -4.00
N GLY A 209 -14.45 2.84 -2.79
CA GLY A 209 -13.11 2.37 -2.46
C GLY A 209 -12.96 0.86 -2.62
N ALA A 210 -13.92 0.07 -2.13
CA ALA A 210 -13.90 -1.38 -2.22
C ALA A 210 -13.95 -1.87 -3.67
N LEU A 211 -15.03 -1.56 -4.40
CA LEU A 211 -15.23 -2.06 -5.76
C LEU A 211 -14.35 -1.34 -6.80
N GLY A 212 -13.90 -0.11 -6.52
CA GLY A 212 -12.87 0.56 -7.30
C GLY A 212 -11.55 -0.19 -7.24
N CYS A 213 -11.11 -0.59 -6.04
CA CYS A 213 -9.93 -1.44 -5.88
C CYS A 213 -10.13 -2.82 -6.55
N THR A 214 -11.30 -3.43 -6.43
CA THR A 214 -11.62 -4.70 -7.13
C THR A 214 -11.50 -4.53 -8.64
N GLY A 215 -12.17 -3.54 -9.23
CA GLY A 215 -12.13 -3.28 -10.67
C GLY A 215 -10.71 -3.02 -11.16
N ASN A 216 -9.95 -2.21 -10.43
CA ASN A 216 -8.57 -1.92 -10.77
C ASN A 216 -7.63 -3.13 -10.66
N SER A 217 -7.90 -4.09 -9.76
CA SER A 217 -7.20 -5.38 -9.76
C SER A 217 -7.46 -6.17 -11.04
N PHE A 218 -8.71 -6.22 -11.52
CA PHE A 218 -9.04 -6.87 -12.80
C PHE A 218 -8.47 -6.15 -14.01
N LEU A 219 -8.40 -4.82 -13.96
CA LEU A 219 -7.69 -4.00 -14.94
C LEU A 219 -6.21 -4.40 -14.94
N ASN A 220 -5.55 -4.42 -13.79
CA ASN A 220 -4.14 -4.73 -13.66
C ASN A 220 -3.81 -6.13 -14.15
N PHE A 221 -4.67 -7.13 -13.91
CA PHE A 221 -4.53 -8.47 -14.51
C PHE A 221 -4.39 -8.40 -16.04
N SER A 222 -5.34 -7.73 -16.69
CA SER A 222 -5.38 -7.65 -18.16
C SER A 222 -4.25 -6.76 -18.70
N PHE A 223 -3.98 -5.66 -18.02
CA PHE A 223 -3.00 -4.66 -18.41
C PHE A 223 -1.57 -5.17 -18.28
N PHE A 224 -1.21 -5.79 -17.14
CA PHE A 224 0.13 -6.36 -16.93
C PHE A 224 0.44 -7.44 -17.96
N ARG A 225 -0.52 -8.30 -18.26
CA ARG A 225 -0.38 -9.33 -19.29
C ARG A 225 -0.18 -8.76 -20.69
N LYS A 226 -0.83 -7.64 -21.02
CA LYS A 226 -0.70 -7.00 -22.35
C LYS A 226 0.55 -6.13 -22.48
N MET A 227 0.94 -5.44 -21.42
CA MET A 227 2.15 -4.63 -21.38
C MET A 227 3.41 -5.46 -21.14
N LYS A 228 3.26 -6.74 -20.75
CA LYS A 228 4.36 -7.67 -20.44
C LYS A 228 5.32 -7.10 -19.39
N PHE A 229 4.77 -6.49 -18.33
CA PHE A 229 5.58 -5.95 -17.24
C PHE A 229 6.36 -7.04 -16.47
N GLY A 230 5.84 -8.27 -16.45
CA GLY A 230 6.48 -9.43 -15.85
C GLY A 230 5.84 -10.73 -16.35
N ASP A 231 6.07 -11.81 -15.62
CA ASP A 231 5.53 -13.14 -15.90
C ASP A 231 4.08 -13.32 -15.42
N ASP A 232 3.52 -14.51 -15.66
CA ASP A 232 2.16 -14.85 -15.25
C ASP A 232 2.01 -14.82 -13.72
N ALA A 233 3.05 -15.22 -12.97
CA ALA A 233 3.04 -15.18 -11.50
C ALA A 233 2.94 -13.74 -10.98
N THR A 234 3.71 -12.82 -11.55
CA THR A 234 3.65 -11.38 -11.27
C THR A 234 2.28 -10.79 -11.59
N THR A 235 1.71 -11.18 -12.73
CA THR A 235 0.38 -10.75 -13.17
C THR A 235 -0.70 -11.20 -12.19
N ILE A 236 -0.62 -12.44 -11.70
CA ILE A 236 -1.53 -12.93 -10.66
C ILE A 236 -1.29 -12.17 -9.35
N ALA A 237 -0.04 -11.99 -8.94
CA ALA A 237 0.29 -11.33 -7.67
C ALA A 237 -0.24 -9.90 -7.59
N VAL A 238 -0.07 -9.08 -8.63
CA VAL A 238 -0.61 -7.71 -8.68
C VAL A 238 -2.15 -7.69 -8.67
N THR A 239 -2.78 -8.73 -9.20
CA THR A 239 -4.24 -8.86 -9.23
C THR A 239 -4.77 -9.21 -7.83
N ILE A 240 -4.05 -10.07 -7.10
CA ILE A 240 -4.37 -10.43 -5.73
C ILE A 240 -4.18 -9.22 -4.81
N GLU A 241 -2.98 -8.64 -4.83
CA GLU A 241 -2.62 -7.51 -3.98
C GLU A 241 -1.59 -6.65 -4.71
N PRO A 242 -1.99 -5.49 -5.26
CA PRO A 242 -1.09 -4.63 -6.02
C PRO A 242 0.16 -4.20 -5.25
N LEU A 243 0.07 -4.06 -3.92
CA LEU A 243 1.21 -3.72 -3.07
C LEU A 243 2.35 -4.74 -3.16
N THR A 244 2.06 -6.00 -3.53
CA THR A 244 3.11 -7.03 -3.68
C THR A 244 4.03 -6.78 -4.88
N GLN A 245 3.58 -6.04 -5.89
CA GLN A 245 4.35 -5.70 -7.10
C GLN A 245 4.67 -4.20 -7.16
N LEU A 246 4.84 -3.58 -5.99
CA LEU A 246 5.08 -2.15 -5.86
C LEU A 246 6.36 -1.67 -6.56
N ASP A 247 7.37 -2.53 -6.69
CA ASP A 247 8.61 -2.26 -7.41
C ASP A 247 8.40 -2.10 -8.92
N ILE A 248 7.51 -2.89 -9.52
CA ILE A 248 7.11 -2.79 -10.94
C ILE A 248 6.20 -1.59 -11.15
N ILE A 249 5.23 -1.40 -10.25
CA ILE A 249 4.31 -0.25 -10.29
C ILE A 249 5.08 1.07 -10.22
N SER A 250 6.05 1.16 -9.30
CA SER A 250 6.87 2.35 -9.12
C SER A 250 7.82 2.59 -10.29
N ALA A 251 8.24 1.53 -10.99
CA ALA A 251 9.08 1.65 -12.18
C ALA A 251 8.30 2.07 -13.43
N ASN A 252 6.99 1.79 -13.47
CA ASN A 252 6.11 2.13 -14.59
C ASN A 252 4.91 3.01 -14.16
N PRO A 253 5.14 4.15 -13.49
CA PRO A 253 4.07 4.88 -12.79
C PRO A 253 3.07 5.53 -13.76
N ILE A 254 3.55 6.08 -14.88
CA ILE A 254 2.70 6.76 -15.86
C ILE A 254 1.67 5.80 -16.49
N PRO A 255 2.09 4.69 -17.16
CA PRO A 255 1.14 3.81 -17.81
C PRO A 255 0.16 3.16 -16.82
N ILE A 256 0.64 2.78 -15.63
CA ILE A 256 -0.19 2.12 -14.62
C ILE A 256 -1.17 3.11 -14.00
N PHE A 257 -0.70 4.26 -13.47
CA PHE A 257 -1.58 5.19 -12.78
C PHE A 257 -2.57 5.88 -13.70
N VAL A 258 -2.19 6.27 -14.92
CA VAL A 258 -3.14 6.91 -15.85
C VAL A 258 -4.27 5.96 -16.23
N THR A 259 -3.94 4.71 -16.58
CA THR A 259 -4.95 3.71 -16.98
C THR A 259 -5.88 3.37 -15.81
N ASN A 260 -5.31 3.20 -14.61
CA ASN A 260 -6.06 2.92 -13.38
C ASN A 260 -6.94 4.10 -12.94
N LEU A 261 -6.48 5.33 -13.12
CA LEU A 261 -7.22 6.54 -12.78
C LEU A 261 -8.52 6.63 -13.58
N VAL A 262 -8.43 6.43 -14.89
CA VAL A 262 -9.59 6.56 -15.79
C VAL A 262 -10.62 5.46 -15.53
N ALA A 263 -10.17 4.20 -15.47
CA ALA A 263 -11.06 3.09 -15.19
C ALA A 263 -11.69 3.20 -13.78
N GLY A 264 -10.89 3.58 -12.79
CA GLY A 264 -11.31 3.79 -11.42
C GLY A 264 -12.40 4.85 -11.32
N ALA A 265 -12.26 5.98 -12.03
CA ALA A 265 -13.28 7.02 -12.06
C ALA A 265 -14.63 6.49 -12.54
N ILE A 266 -14.64 5.73 -13.63
CA ILE A 266 -15.86 5.15 -14.18
C ILE A 266 -16.42 4.07 -13.24
N ASN A 267 -15.56 3.23 -12.65
CA ASN A 267 -15.95 2.25 -11.64
C ASN A 267 -16.67 2.93 -10.46
N GLY A 268 -16.16 4.05 -9.97
CA GLY A 268 -16.79 4.80 -8.89
C GLY A 268 -18.15 5.42 -9.27
N ILE A 269 -18.33 5.85 -10.52
CA ILE A 269 -19.64 6.26 -11.04
C ILE A 269 -20.62 5.07 -11.04
N ILE A 270 -20.19 3.90 -11.51
CA ILE A 270 -21.03 2.68 -11.52
C ILE A 270 -21.47 2.34 -10.09
N VAL A 271 -20.55 2.30 -9.12
CA VAL A 271 -20.89 2.02 -7.72
C VAL A 271 -21.90 3.03 -7.17
N THR A 272 -21.76 4.31 -7.53
CA THR A 272 -22.69 5.37 -7.14
C THR A 272 -24.08 5.17 -7.75
N MET A 273 -24.17 4.83 -9.05
CA MET A 273 -25.45 4.54 -9.72
C MET A 273 -26.19 3.39 -9.03
N PHE A 274 -25.46 2.36 -8.63
CA PHE A 274 -25.99 1.22 -7.91
C PHE A 274 -26.10 1.46 -6.40
N GLY A 275 -25.86 2.68 -5.90
CA GLY A 275 -26.10 3.09 -4.50
C GLY A 275 -25.60 2.08 -3.47
N LEU A 276 -24.47 1.42 -3.75
CA LEU A 276 -23.91 0.39 -2.88
C LEU A 276 -23.27 1.06 -1.67
N VAL A 277 -23.23 0.35 -0.54
CA VAL A 277 -22.72 0.89 0.72
C VAL A 277 -21.82 -0.11 1.44
N VAL A 278 -20.81 0.40 2.13
CA VAL A 278 -20.00 -0.38 3.07
C VAL A 278 -20.01 0.35 4.40
N ARG A 279 -20.36 -0.34 5.49
CA ARG A 279 -20.61 0.28 6.80
C ARG A 279 -19.41 0.25 7.74
N VAL A 280 -18.29 -0.29 7.27
CA VAL A 280 -17.03 -0.35 7.99
C VAL A 280 -15.93 0.35 7.22
N THR A 281 -15.01 0.98 7.94
CA THR A 281 -13.93 1.76 7.36
C THR A 281 -12.81 0.86 6.86
N GLY A 282 -11.92 1.38 6.01
CA GLY A 282 -10.71 0.65 5.64
C GLY A 282 -10.91 -0.45 4.58
N MET A 283 -12.10 -0.60 3.99
CA MET A 283 -12.39 -1.69 3.04
C MET A 283 -11.90 -1.42 1.61
N ALA A 284 -10.92 -0.55 1.42
CA ALA A 284 -10.37 -0.22 0.10
C ALA A 284 -9.34 -1.28 -0.34
N THR A 285 -9.75 -2.54 -0.33
CA THR A 285 -8.95 -3.71 -0.69
C THR A 285 -9.73 -4.55 -1.71
N PRO A 286 -9.07 -5.13 -2.74
CA PRO A 286 -9.77 -5.72 -3.88
C PRO A 286 -10.73 -6.85 -3.54
N TRP A 287 -10.29 -7.83 -2.74
CA TRP A 287 -11.02 -9.08 -2.56
C TRP A 287 -11.86 -9.09 -1.30
N ALA A 288 -11.30 -8.69 -0.16
CA ALA A 288 -12.09 -8.54 1.06
C ALA A 288 -13.16 -7.45 0.90
N GLY A 289 -12.86 -6.36 0.19
CA GLY A 289 -13.83 -5.31 -0.14
C GLY A 289 -14.99 -5.85 -0.97
N LEU A 290 -14.71 -6.68 -1.99
CA LEU A 290 -15.75 -7.34 -2.78
C LEU A 290 -16.69 -8.19 -1.92
N ILE A 291 -16.13 -9.03 -1.04
CA ILE A 291 -16.91 -9.90 -0.13
C ILE A 291 -17.79 -9.06 0.79
N VAL A 292 -17.24 -8.01 1.40
CA VAL A 292 -17.98 -7.12 2.30
C VAL A 292 -19.10 -6.37 1.57
N VAL A 293 -18.87 -5.94 0.32
CA VAL A 293 -19.93 -5.31 -0.48
C VAL A 293 -21.06 -6.30 -0.76
N PHE A 294 -20.77 -7.56 -1.08
CA PHE A 294 -21.80 -8.60 -1.21
C PHE A 294 -22.54 -8.88 0.10
N GLY A 295 -21.82 -8.87 1.23
CA GLY A 295 -22.42 -9.07 2.55
C GLY A 295 -23.34 -7.94 3.03
N MET A 296 -23.10 -6.70 2.56
CA MET A 296 -23.81 -5.51 3.06
C MET A 296 -24.86 -4.93 2.09
N ASN A 297 -25.05 -5.53 0.91
CA ASN A 297 -25.92 -5.01 -0.15
C ASN A 297 -26.76 -6.13 -0.82
N PRO A 298 -27.88 -5.78 -1.49
CA PRO A 298 -28.68 -6.75 -2.21
C PRO A 298 -27.90 -7.48 -3.32
N LEU A 299 -27.92 -8.81 -3.30
CA LEU A 299 -27.10 -9.68 -4.16
C LEU A 299 -27.18 -9.32 -5.65
N VAL A 300 -28.40 -9.24 -6.21
CA VAL A 300 -28.61 -8.98 -7.64
C VAL A 300 -28.08 -7.60 -8.05
N ARG A 301 -28.30 -6.59 -7.21
CA ARG A 301 -27.83 -5.21 -7.46
C ARG A 301 -26.31 -5.16 -7.47
N THR A 302 -25.69 -5.80 -6.48
CA THR A 302 -24.22 -5.90 -6.38
C THR A 302 -23.64 -6.66 -7.55
N LEU A 303 -24.23 -7.79 -7.93
CA LEU A 303 -23.73 -8.63 -9.03
C LEU A 303 -23.70 -7.87 -10.36
N ILE A 304 -24.77 -7.15 -10.69
CA ILE A 304 -24.84 -6.35 -11.92
C ILE A 304 -23.76 -5.26 -11.89
N ALA A 305 -23.60 -4.55 -10.76
CA ALA A 305 -22.57 -3.52 -10.63
C ALA A 305 -21.15 -4.10 -10.84
N VAL A 306 -20.86 -5.26 -10.24
CA VAL A 306 -19.57 -5.94 -10.37
C VAL A 306 -19.30 -6.35 -11.82
N ILE A 307 -20.29 -6.90 -12.53
CA ILE A 307 -20.15 -7.26 -13.95
C ILE A 307 -19.81 -6.03 -14.79
N LEU A 308 -20.51 -4.91 -14.59
CA LEU A 308 -20.24 -3.66 -15.31
C LEU A 308 -18.84 -3.13 -15.00
N ILE A 309 -18.40 -3.21 -13.74
CA ILE A 309 -17.05 -2.82 -13.32
C ILE A 309 -15.99 -3.69 -13.99
N PHE A 310 -16.20 -5.00 -14.10
CA PHE A 310 -15.27 -5.90 -14.78
C PHE A 310 -15.18 -5.59 -16.27
N ILE A 311 -16.33 -5.41 -16.94
CA ILE A 311 -16.37 -5.01 -18.36
C ILE A 311 -15.60 -3.70 -18.56
N ASN A 312 -15.90 -2.67 -17.75
CA ASN A 312 -15.23 -1.37 -17.84
C ASN A 312 -13.71 -1.50 -17.61
N SER A 313 -13.31 -2.24 -16.57
CA SER A 313 -11.91 -2.41 -16.19
C SER A 313 -11.11 -3.15 -17.26
N THR A 314 -11.71 -4.17 -17.89
CA THR A 314 -11.09 -4.87 -19.02
C THR A 314 -11.00 -3.96 -20.24
N ILE A 315 -12.05 -3.21 -20.61
CA ILE A 315 -11.99 -2.28 -21.76
C ILE A 315 -10.83 -1.29 -21.59
N TRP A 316 -10.73 -0.64 -20.43
CA TRP A 316 -9.67 0.34 -20.18
C TRP A 316 -8.28 -0.26 -20.07
N ALA A 317 -8.15 -1.50 -19.61
CA ALA A 317 -6.88 -2.22 -19.69
C ALA A 317 -6.38 -2.34 -21.14
N TYR A 318 -7.26 -2.71 -22.07
CA TYR A 318 -6.89 -2.89 -23.48
C TYR A 318 -6.66 -1.55 -24.18
N VAL A 319 -7.50 -0.54 -23.91
CA VAL A 319 -7.32 0.83 -24.44
C VAL A 319 -6.02 1.43 -23.94
N GLY A 320 -5.73 1.34 -22.64
CA GLY A 320 -4.47 1.80 -22.07
C GLY A 320 -3.27 1.07 -22.68
N ALA A 321 -3.35 -0.25 -22.82
CA ALA A 321 -2.25 -1.03 -23.39
C ALA A 321 -2.01 -0.66 -24.86
N TYR A 322 -3.07 -0.46 -25.64
CA TYR A 322 -2.96 0.03 -27.00
C TYR A 322 -2.27 1.39 -27.04
N PHE A 323 -2.75 2.37 -26.26
CA PHE A 323 -2.19 3.71 -26.24
C PHE A 323 -0.69 3.73 -25.86
N PHE A 324 -0.33 3.07 -24.76
CA PHE A 324 1.04 3.11 -24.25
C PHE A 324 2.04 2.30 -25.08
N ASN A 325 1.60 1.23 -25.75
CA ASN A 325 2.44 0.53 -26.72
C ASN A 325 2.72 1.36 -27.98
N HIS A 326 1.81 2.26 -28.38
CA HIS A 326 2.00 3.14 -29.55
C HIS A 326 2.71 4.45 -29.21
N ALA A 327 2.75 4.85 -27.93
CA ALA A 327 3.39 6.08 -27.47
C ALA A 327 4.91 5.95 -27.23
N ASP A 328 5.50 4.78 -27.51
CA ASP A 328 6.94 4.45 -27.32
C ASP A 328 7.48 4.85 -25.93
N ILE A 329 6.67 4.67 -24.89
CA ILE A 329 7.09 4.92 -23.51
C ILE A 329 7.98 3.75 -23.08
N LYS A 330 9.18 4.05 -22.58
CA LYS A 330 10.08 3.04 -22.03
C LYS A 330 9.40 2.30 -20.87
N ILE A 331 9.22 1.00 -21.05
CA ILE A 331 8.70 0.07 -20.05
C ILE A 331 9.88 -0.57 -19.33
N HIS A 332 9.79 -0.66 -18.00
CA HIS A 332 10.75 -1.38 -17.17
C HIS A 332 10.16 -2.74 -16.78
N THR A 333 10.75 -3.82 -17.29
CA THR A 333 10.30 -5.18 -17.00
C THR A 333 10.87 -5.68 -15.68
N ILE A 334 10.30 -6.77 -15.18
CA ILE A 334 10.74 -7.39 -13.93
C ILE A 334 12.21 -7.84 -13.96
N ASP A 335 12.70 -8.28 -15.13
CA ASP A 335 14.07 -8.75 -15.31
C ASP A 335 15.06 -7.59 -15.19
N GLU A 336 14.83 -6.46 -15.87
CA GLU A 336 15.63 -5.24 -15.72
C GLU A 336 15.65 -4.72 -14.28
N ILE A 337 14.50 -4.84 -13.61
CA ILE A 337 14.29 -4.39 -12.24
C ILE A 337 15.08 -5.25 -11.24
N ARG A 338 15.14 -6.57 -11.48
CA ARG A 338 15.76 -7.54 -10.58
C ARG A 338 17.24 -7.80 -10.90
N GLU A 339 17.69 -7.69 -12.14
CA GLU A 339 19.12 -7.75 -12.48
C GLU A 339 19.90 -6.56 -11.90
N ALA A 340 19.32 -5.35 -11.93
CA ALA A 340 19.88 -4.17 -11.26
C ALA A 340 19.96 -4.31 -9.72
N LYS A 341 19.26 -5.30 -9.14
CA LYS A 341 19.30 -5.64 -7.72
C LYS A 341 20.58 -6.40 -7.38
N ASP A 342 21.00 -7.31 -8.25
CA ASP A 342 22.15 -8.20 -8.02
C ASP A 342 23.48 -7.46 -8.21
N GLU A 343 23.58 -6.54 -9.19
CA GLU A 343 24.79 -5.73 -9.41
C GLU A 343 25.07 -4.74 -8.26
N LYS A 344 24.02 -4.10 -7.71
CA LYS A 344 24.16 -3.19 -6.57
C LYS A 344 24.45 -3.92 -5.25
N GLU A 345 23.95 -5.14 -5.10
CA GLU A 345 24.27 -5.99 -3.95
C GLU A 345 25.70 -6.53 -4.02
N ALA A 346 26.19 -6.91 -5.20
CA ALA A 346 27.58 -7.30 -5.42
C ALA A 346 28.55 -6.14 -5.09
N GLY A 347 28.30 -4.92 -5.56
CA GLY A 347 29.17 -3.76 -5.31
C GLY A 347 29.32 -3.35 -3.84
N HIS A 348 28.37 -3.73 -2.97
CA HIS A 348 28.47 -3.49 -1.52
C HIS A 348 29.21 -4.58 -0.74
N VAL A 349 29.49 -5.74 -1.35
CA VAL A 349 30.24 -6.84 -0.72
C VAL A 349 31.73 -6.79 -1.07
N VAL A 350 32.13 -6.23 -2.22
CA VAL A 350 33.53 -6.31 -2.70
C VAL A 350 34.53 -5.40 -1.94
N HIS A 351 34.11 -4.42 -1.14
CA HIS A 351 35.07 -3.60 -0.37
C HIS A 351 35.50 -4.19 0.99
N GLY A 352 35.15 -5.45 1.28
CA GLY A 352 35.44 -6.09 2.56
C GLY A 352 36.61 -7.07 2.60
N HIS A 353 37.21 -7.48 1.48
CA HIS A 353 38.30 -8.46 1.46
C HIS A 353 39.34 -8.13 0.39
N ALA A 354 40.33 -7.33 0.77
CA ALA A 354 41.63 -7.29 0.10
C ALA A 354 42.68 -6.71 1.06
N ALA A 355 43.35 -7.58 1.82
CA ALA A 355 44.80 -7.56 2.01
C ALA A 355 45.19 -8.71 2.96
N VAL A 356 46.27 -9.37 2.57
CA VAL A 356 46.98 -10.50 3.18
C VAL A 356 47.32 -10.27 4.66
#